data_AF-A0A1C5L6K5-F1
#
_entry.id   AF-A0A1C5L6K5-F1
#
_cell.length_a   1.000
_cell.length_b   1.000
_cell.length_c   1.000
_cell.angle_alpha   90.00
_cell.angle_beta   90.00
_cell.angle_gamma   90.00
#
_symmetry.space_group_name_H-M   'P 1'
#
loop_
_entity.id
_entity.type
_entity.pdbx_description
1 polymer ?
#
loop_
_entity_poly.entity_id
_entity_poly.type
_entity_poly.pdbx_seq_one_letter_code
_entity_poly.pdbx_strand_id
1 'polypeptide(L)'
;MLALLGAFGICFILRGAFMFAGRGIPKGVLERLSDKEQLRGWYRGTGSVHILWGVCAVLLWCANTFSAISIYALIAVVICAVSSIIISCKTTYTYSRTS
;
A
#
# COMPACT_ATOMS: atom_id res chain seq x y z
N MET A 1 -13.93 3.01 -17.86
CA MET A 1 -13.84 2.94 -16.38
C MET A 1 -12.74 1.98 -15.89
N LEU A 2 -12.62 0.76 -16.41
CA LEU A 2 -11.64 -0.22 -15.89
C LEU A 2 -10.17 0.09 -16.24
N ALA A 3 -9.88 0.70 -17.38
CA ALA A 3 -8.52 1.19 -17.69
C ALA A 3 -8.06 2.29 -16.70
N LEU A 4 -9.00 3.08 -16.15
CA LEU A 4 -8.70 4.04 -15.08
C LEU A 4 -8.32 3.33 -13.78
N LEU A 5 -8.87 2.13 -13.51
CA LEU A 5 -8.50 1.29 -12.36
C LEU A 5 -7.05 0.82 -12.47
N GLY A 6 -6.63 0.40 -13.67
CA GLY A 6 -5.24 0.03 -13.95
C GLY A 6 -4.27 1.20 -13.77
N ALA A 7 -4.59 2.37 -14.35
CA ALA A 7 -3.80 3.58 -14.18
C ALA A 7 -3.74 4.04 -12.71
N PHE A 8 -4.87 3.98 -11.98
CA PHE A 8 -4.94 4.28 -10.56
C PHE A 8 -4.07 3.33 -9.73
N GLY A 9 -4.07 2.03 -10.08
CA GLY A 9 -3.22 1.03 -9.45
C GLY A 9 -1.73 1.35 -9.61
N ILE A 10 -1.30 1.72 -10.82
CA ILE A 10 0.09 2.15 -11.09
C ILE A 10 0.44 3.39 -10.26
N CYS A 11 -0.45 4.39 -10.20
CA CYS A 11 -0.25 5.57 -9.37
C CYS A 11 -0.10 5.23 -7.88
N PHE A 12 -0.84 4.24 -7.37
CA PHE A 12 -0.73 3.76 -5.99
C PHE A 12 0.61 3.06 -5.72
N ILE A 13 1.08 2.25 -6.67
CA ILE A 13 2.42 1.63 -6.59
C ILE A 13 3.50 2.70 -6.54
N LEU A 14 3.43 3.69 -7.45
CA LEU A 14 4.38 4.80 -7.47
C LEU A 14 4.34 5.60 -6.16
N ARG A 15 3.14 5.90 -5.64
CA ARG A 15 2.98 6.60 -4.36
C ARG A 15 3.61 5.83 -3.20
N GLY A 16 3.39 4.52 -3.14
CA GLY A 16 4.01 3.68 -2.11
C GLY A 16 5.54 3.62 -2.24
N ALA A 17 6.06 3.58 -3.47
CA ALA A 17 7.50 3.67 -3.73
C ALA A 17 8.11 5.03 -3.29
N PHE A 18 7.42 6.14 -3.54
CA PHE A 18 7.82 7.45 -3.03
C PHE A 18 7.79 7.52 -1.50
N MET A 19 6.81 6.89 -0.87
CA MET A 19 6.74 6.78 0.59
C MET A 19 7.92 5.97 1.15
N PHE A 20 8.34 4.87 0.50
CA PHE A 20 9.56 4.14 0.86
C PHE A 20 10.83 5.00 0.80
N ALA A 21 10.88 5.94 -0.14
CA ALA A 21 11.96 6.92 -0.27
C ALA A 21 11.85 8.09 0.73
N GLY A 22 10.85 8.08 1.63
CA GLY A 22 10.63 9.12 2.63
C GLY A 22 10.02 10.41 2.06
N ARG A 23 9.41 10.38 0.87
CA ARG A 23 8.77 11.56 0.24
C ARG A 23 7.25 11.51 0.39
N GLY A 24 6.62 12.64 0.73
CA GLY A 24 5.15 12.81 0.73
C GLY A 24 4.46 12.73 2.09
N ILE A 25 5.05 13.34 3.13
CA ILE A 25 4.64 13.16 4.53
C ILE A 25 3.70 14.28 4.97
N PRO A 26 2.57 13.97 5.65
CA PRO A 26 1.78 14.98 6.35
C PRO A 26 2.60 15.55 7.51
N LYS A 27 2.75 16.88 7.60
CA LYS A 27 3.59 17.57 8.60
C LYS A 27 3.37 17.06 10.04
N GLY A 28 2.12 16.76 10.42
CA GLY A 28 1.79 16.27 11.76
C GLY A 28 2.33 14.87 12.11
N VAL A 29 2.69 14.04 11.13
CA VAL A 29 3.37 12.75 11.38
C VAL A 29 4.86 12.98 11.65
N LEU A 30 5.46 13.93 10.93
CA LEU A 30 6.87 14.31 11.11
C LEU A 30 7.13 14.91 12.50
N GLU A 31 6.18 15.71 12.99
CA GLU A 31 6.27 16.37 14.30
C GLU A 31 6.06 15.39 15.46
N ARG A 32 5.31 14.29 15.26
CA ARG A 32 5.07 13.27 16.29
C ARG A 32 6.17 12.21 16.37
N LEU A 33 6.76 11.83 15.23
CA LEU A 33 7.80 10.81 15.15
C LEU A 33 9.16 11.49 15.05
N SER A 34 9.70 11.93 16.18
CA SER A 34 11.01 12.61 16.23
C SER A 34 12.18 11.64 15.96
N ASP A 35 11.97 10.34 16.17
CA ASP A 35 12.98 9.31 15.96
C ASP A 35 13.02 8.84 14.48
N LYS A 36 14.20 8.99 13.86
CA LYS A 36 14.45 8.63 12.46
C LYS A 36 14.17 7.16 12.16
N GLU A 37 14.39 6.26 13.13
CA GLU A 37 14.12 4.83 12.92
C GLU A 37 12.62 4.52 12.88
N GLN A 38 11.85 5.10 13.80
CA GLN A 38 10.40 4.93 13.82
C GLN A 38 9.74 5.55 12.58
N LEU A 39 10.24 6.70 12.15
CA LEU A 39 9.81 7.38 10.94
C LEU A 39 10.05 6.51 9.69
N ARG A 40 11.24 5.88 9.60
CA ARG A 40 11.58 4.95 8.51
C ARG A 40 10.75 3.68 8.54
N GLY A 41 10.44 3.15 9.72
CA GLY A 41 9.52 2.03 9.89
C GLY A 41 8.11 2.35 9.42
N TRP A 42 7.60 3.52 9.79
CA TRP A 42 6.30 4.02 9.37
C TRP A 42 6.22 4.21 7.85
N TYR A 43 7.26 4.79 7.22
CA TYR A 43 7.36 4.90 5.76
C TYR A 43 7.25 3.56 5.05
N ARG A 44 7.99 2.55 5.54
CA ARG A 44 7.99 1.21 4.96
C ARG A 44 6.62 0.55 5.10
N GLY A 45 5.99 0.66 6.26
CA GLY A 45 4.67 0.09 6.50
C GLY A 45 3.60 0.72 5.61
N THR A 46 3.47 2.04 5.64
CA THR A 46 2.48 2.77 4.85
C THR A 46 2.75 2.66 3.35
N GLY A 47 4.02 2.69 2.93
CA GLY A 47 4.41 2.49 1.53
C GLY A 47 4.07 1.10 1.02
N SER A 48 4.31 0.06 1.81
CA SER A 48 3.93 -1.32 1.47
C SER A 48 2.44 -1.46 1.25
N VAL A 49 1.62 -0.89 2.14
CA VAL A 49 0.15 -0.88 2.04
C VAL A 49 -0.29 -0.25 0.71
N HIS A 50 0.25 0.91 0.34
CA HIS A 50 -0.10 1.56 -0.93
C HIS A 50 0.29 0.73 -2.16
N ILE A 51 1.46 0.08 -2.13
CA ILE A 51 1.88 -0.82 -3.21
C ILE A 51 0.94 -2.02 -3.32
N LEU A 52 0.58 -2.66 -2.21
CA LEU A 52 -0.35 -3.79 -2.18
C LEU A 52 -1.71 -3.42 -2.76
N TRP A 53 -2.28 -2.27 -2.38
CA TRP A 53 -3.52 -1.78 -2.95
C TRP A 53 -3.41 -1.45 -4.45
N GLY A 54 -2.27 -0.90 -4.87
CA GLY A 54 -2.01 -0.64 -6.28
C GLY A 54 -1.92 -1.92 -7.11
N VAL A 55 -1.25 -2.95 -6.59
CA VAL A 55 -1.19 -4.29 -7.19
C VAL A 55 -2.59 -4.91 -7.28
N CYS A 56 -3.42 -4.79 -6.23
CA CYS A 56 -4.81 -5.26 -6.29
C CYS A 56 -5.61 -4.60 -7.42
N ALA A 57 -5.49 -3.28 -7.58
CA ALA A 57 -6.19 -2.54 -8.63
C ALA A 57 -5.74 -2.97 -10.05
N VAL A 58 -4.43 -3.20 -10.24
CA VAL A 58 -3.90 -3.74 -11.50
C VAL A 58 -4.38 -5.17 -11.74
N LEU A 59 -4.39 -6.03 -10.73
CA LEU A 59 -4.87 -7.41 -10.84
C LEU A 59 -6.36 -7.49 -11.15
N LEU A 60 -7.18 -6.63 -10.55
CA LEU A 60 -8.61 -6.54 -10.88
C LEU A 60 -8.83 -6.09 -12.32
N TRP A 61 -8.03 -5.15 -12.82
CA TRP A 61 -8.04 -4.77 -14.23
C TRP A 61 -7.64 -5.94 -15.15
N CYS A 62 -6.59 -6.70 -14.79
CA CYS A 62 -6.17 -7.90 -15.51
C CYS A 62 -7.24 -9.00 -15.49
N ALA A 63 -7.87 -9.27 -14.35
CA ALA A 63 -8.92 -10.27 -14.19
C ALA A 63 -10.12 -10.00 -15.11
N ASN A 64 -10.46 -8.71 -15.26
CA ASN A 64 -11.52 -8.28 -16.16
C ASN A 64 -11.10 -8.38 -17.64
N THR A 65 -9.85 -8.03 -17.96
CA THR A 65 -9.35 -8.02 -19.34
C THR A 65 -9.09 -9.43 -19.87
N PHE A 66 -8.65 -10.34 -19.00
CA PHE A 66 -8.29 -11.72 -19.33
C PHE A 66 -9.06 -12.68 -18.42
N SER A 67 -10.25 -13.11 -18.85
CA SER A 67 -11.14 -13.96 -18.03
C SER A 67 -10.50 -15.29 -17.64
N ALA A 68 -9.60 -15.84 -18.47
CA ALA A 68 -8.91 -17.10 -18.24
C ALA A 68 -8.03 -17.10 -16.97
N ILE A 69 -7.58 -15.93 -16.50
CA ILE A 69 -6.74 -15.79 -15.29
C ILE A 69 -7.47 -15.15 -14.11
N SER A 70 -8.78 -14.89 -14.25
CA SER A 70 -9.57 -14.13 -13.28
C SER A 70 -9.58 -14.74 -11.87
N ILE A 71 -9.65 -16.07 -11.75
CA ILE A 71 -9.63 -16.78 -10.46
C ILE A 71 -8.27 -16.61 -9.77
N TYR A 72 -7.17 -16.75 -10.49
CA TYR A 72 -5.82 -16.58 -9.94
C TYR A 72 -5.58 -15.13 -9.50
N ALA A 73 -6.03 -14.17 -10.32
CA ALA A 73 -5.94 -12.75 -9.99
C ALA A 73 -6.78 -12.41 -8.75
N LEU A 74 -7.96 -13.00 -8.59
CA LEU A 74 -8.81 -12.81 -7.41
C LEU A 74 -8.15 -13.35 -6.13
N ILE A 75 -7.55 -14.55 -6.19
CA ILE A 75 -6.82 -15.13 -5.06
C ILE A 75 -5.65 -14.21 -4.65
N ALA A 76 -4.89 -13.71 -5.62
CA ALA A 76 -3.79 -12.78 -5.35
C ALA A 76 -4.28 -11.46 -4.73
N VAL A 77 -5.43 -10.93 -5.16
CA VAL A 77 -6.07 -9.74 -4.56
C VAL A 77 -6.42 -9.99 -3.10
N VAL A 78 -7.01 -11.16 -2.77
CA VAL A 78 -7.35 -11.51 -1.38
C VAL A 78 -6.09 -11.58 -0.51
N ILE A 79 -5.04 -12.25 -0.98
CA ILE A 79 -3.76 -12.35 -0.26
C ILE A 79 -3.17 -10.95 -0.02
N CYS A 80 -3.18 -10.10 -1.05
CA CYS A 80 -2.67 -8.74 -0.96
C CYS A 80 -3.49 -7.88 0.03
N ALA A 81 -4.82 -8.00 0.02
CA ALA A 81 -5.70 -7.29 0.94
C ALA A 81 -5.46 -7.70 2.40
N VAL A 82 -5.40 -9.01 2.68
CA VAL A 82 -5.12 -9.53 4.03
C VAL A 82 -3.74 -9.08 4.50
N SER A 83 -2.72 -9.22 3.65
CA SER A 83 -1.35 -8.79 3.96
C SER A 83 -1.28 -7.28 4.26
N SER A 84 -1.99 -6.47 3.47
CA SER A 84 -2.07 -5.03 3.67
C SER A 84 -2.72 -4.68 5.02
N ILE A 85 -3.80 -5.37 5.41
CA ILE A 85 -4.46 -5.13 6.70
C ILE A 85 -3.50 -5.47 7.85
N ILE A 86 -2.81 -6.63 7.78
CA ILE A 86 -1.85 -7.04 8.79
C ILE A 86 -0.71 -6.02 8.92
N ILE A 87 -0.12 -5.58 7.80
CA ILE A 87 0.96 -4.58 7.81
C ILE A 87 0.45 -3.25 8.36
N SER A 88 -0.75 -2.82 7.98
CA SER A 88 -1.35 -1.57 8.48
C SER A 88 -1.59 -1.62 9.98
N CYS A 89 -2.19 -2.71 10.49
CA CYS A 89 -2.42 -2.92 11.92
C CYS A 89 -1.10 -2.96 12.70
N LYS A 90 -0.10 -3.71 12.20
CA LYS A 90 1.22 -3.80 12.84
C LYS A 90 1.92 -2.44 12.86
N THR A 91 1.94 -1.73 11.73
CA THR A 91 2.57 -0.40 11.61
C THR A 91 1.89 0.60 12.54
N THR A 92 0.56 0.60 12.58
CA THR A 92 -0.21 1.47 13.49
C THR A 92 0.12 1.12 14.93
N TYR A 93 -0.03 -0.15 15.33
CA TYR A 93 0.23 -0.58 16.71
C TYR A 93 1.64 -0.25 17.19
N THR A 94 2.66 -0.49 16.35
CA THR A 94 4.07 -0.27 16.72
C THR A 94 4.41 1.22 16.83
N TYR A 95 3.82 2.09 16.00
CA TYR A 95 4.24 3.49 15.90
C TYR A 95 3.23 4.51 16.42
N SER A 96 2.01 4.10 16.82
CA SER A 96 0.98 4.99 17.37
C SER A 96 0.74 4.84 18.87
N ARG A 97 1.34 3.83 19.53
CA ARG A 97 1.12 3.52 20.95
C ARG A 97 2.23 3.98 21.89
N THR A 98 3.22 4.72 21.39
CA THR A 98 4.38 5.25 22.11
C THR A 98 4.21 6.70 22.56
N SER A 99 3.00 7.09 22.99
CA SER A 99 2.75 8.37 23.68
C SER A 99 2.73 8.19 25.19
#